data_AF-A0A7D3YMX7-F1
#
_entry.id   AF-A0A7D3YMX7-F1
#
_cell.length_a   1.000
_cell.length_b   1.000
_cell.length_c   1.000
_cell.angle_alpha   90.00
_cell.angle_beta   90.00
_cell.angle_gamma   90.00
#
_symmetry.space_group_name_H-M   'P 1'
#
loop_
_entity.id
_entity.type
_entity.pdbx_description
1 polymer ?
#
loop_
_entity_poly.entity_id
_entity_poly.type
_entity_poly.pdbx_seq_one_letter_code
_entity_poly.pdbx_strand_id
1 'polypeptide(L)'
;MSREVVSHRDGHVYEFGPEMDPVYEAADGESLTIETVDSLNGAIQEADDLLDAIPEEVNAATGPIAVAGASPGDVLAVEIEDVRVAEDRGRVLTAPGFGLLQDDPEIDHPATRITEVDDDAETVDFEGIDVSIEPVIGTIGVATDGETVSTLTPDDHGGNLDTTDVTGGTTVYFPVFQEGAMLALGDAKAAMADGEMCGTGAEIAVEVDATLSVIEDPAVSPARPLLDTGDAVKTVASAETMEAAVELANADMLDLLSHHHGFSRTEAYLFSSLVGGLEVSQVVDPQVTARNAVPSEHLSLPF
;
A
#
# COMPACT_ATOMS: atom_id res chain seq x y z
N MET A 1 5.22 9.35 23.99
CA MET A 1 6.42 8.58 24.37
C MET A 1 7.31 8.54 23.13
N SER A 2 8.63 8.36 23.22
CA SER A 2 9.45 8.19 22.01
C SER A 2 9.09 6.84 21.38
N ARG A 3 8.76 6.82 20.08
CA ARG A 3 8.58 5.58 19.31
C ARG A 3 9.93 4.92 19.08
N GLU A 4 9.97 3.59 19.02
CA GLU A 4 11.14 2.87 18.51
C GLU A 4 11.20 3.05 16.99
N VAL A 5 12.41 3.10 16.42
CA VAL A 5 12.62 3.31 14.99
C VAL A 5 13.07 2.02 14.34
N VAL A 6 12.38 1.60 13.28
CA VAL A 6 12.78 0.48 12.41
C VAL A 6 13.14 1.04 11.05
N SER A 7 14.41 0.96 10.66
CA SER A 7 14.91 1.57 9.43
C SER A 7 15.16 0.55 8.33
N HIS A 8 14.99 0.94 7.06
CA HIS A 8 15.45 0.15 5.89
C HIS A 8 16.93 -0.27 5.98
N ARG A 9 17.72 0.42 6.81
CA ARG A 9 19.14 0.12 7.10
C ARG A 9 19.32 -1.03 8.09
N ASP A 10 18.33 -1.27 8.95
CA ASP A 10 18.29 -2.41 9.88
C ASP A 10 17.89 -3.68 9.12
N GLY A 11 16.98 -3.54 8.16
CA GLY A 11 16.74 -4.50 7.10
C GLY A 11 15.50 -4.18 6.26
N HIS A 12 15.47 -4.78 5.09
CA HIS A 12 14.39 -4.68 4.11
C HIS A 12 14.29 -5.96 3.30
N VAL A 13 13.17 -6.14 2.60
CA VAL A 13 12.91 -7.27 1.71
C VAL A 13 12.51 -6.79 0.32
N TYR A 14 12.72 -7.66 -0.67
CA TYR A 14 12.22 -7.49 -2.04
C TYR A 14 11.14 -8.50 -2.42
N GLU A 15 10.82 -9.41 -1.50
CA GLU A 15 9.82 -10.45 -1.67
C GLU A 15 9.10 -10.71 -0.34
N PHE A 16 7.80 -10.95 -0.42
CA PHE A 16 6.98 -11.50 0.66
C PHE A 16 6.90 -13.01 0.48
N GLY A 17 7.05 -13.78 1.56
CA GLY A 17 7.06 -15.23 1.45
C GLY A 17 6.87 -15.93 2.79
N PRO A 18 6.88 -17.27 2.81
CA PRO A 18 6.93 -18.02 4.05
C PRO A 18 8.31 -17.91 4.71
N GLU A 19 8.36 -18.14 6.03
CA GLU A 19 9.62 -18.26 6.80
C GLU A 19 10.54 -17.03 6.76
N MET A 20 9.96 -15.82 6.65
CA MET A 20 10.73 -14.58 6.73
C MET A 20 11.35 -14.37 8.13
N ASP A 21 12.60 -13.91 8.19
CA ASP A 21 13.27 -13.56 9.45
C ASP A 21 12.95 -12.10 9.83
N PRO A 22 12.40 -11.82 11.03
CA PRO A 22 12.07 -10.46 11.41
C PRO A 22 13.32 -9.64 11.76
N VAL A 23 13.32 -8.37 11.37
CA VAL A 23 14.32 -7.37 11.80
C VAL A 23 13.95 -6.73 13.13
N TYR A 24 12.66 -6.77 13.48
CA TYR A 24 12.10 -6.27 14.73
C TYR A 24 10.92 -7.13 15.18
N GLU A 25 10.77 -7.29 16.50
CA GLU A 25 9.60 -7.95 17.12
C GLU A 25 8.84 -6.91 17.95
N ALA A 26 7.69 -6.48 17.45
CA ALA A 26 6.78 -5.55 18.10
C ALA A 26 5.84 -6.28 19.07
N ALA A 27 5.50 -5.64 20.19
CA ALA A 27 4.38 -6.04 21.02
C ALA A 27 3.04 -5.64 20.37
N ASP A 28 1.97 -6.37 20.70
CA ASP A 28 0.61 -5.96 20.35
C ASP A 28 0.26 -4.57 20.94
N GLY A 29 -0.15 -3.65 20.08
CA GLY A 29 -0.44 -2.24 20.39
C GLY A 29 0.80 -1.35 20.46
N GLU A 30 1.96 -1.81 19.98
CA GLU A 30 3.18 -0.99 19.96
C GLU A 30 3.17 0.03 18.81
N SER A 31 3.57 1.27 19.14
CA SER A 31 3.74 2.34 18.16
C SER A 31 5.21 2.48 17.76
N LEU A 32 5.46 2.45 16.45
CA LEU A 32 6.78 2.49 15.83
C LEU A 32 6.88 3.67 14.85
N THR A 33 8.11 4.11 14.58
CA THR A 33 8.42 4.91 13.39
C THR A 33 9.20 4.02 12.41
N ILE A 34 8.68 3.84 11.20
CA ILE A 34 9.27 2.99 10.16
C ILE A 34 9.87 3.89 9.08
N GLU A 35 11.18 3.83 8.87
CA GLU A 35 11.88 4.65 7.86
C GLU A 35 12.08 3.87 6.57
N THR A 36 11.57 4.38 5.45
CA THR A 36 11.70 3.75 4.14
C THR A 36 12.86 4.35 3.34
N VAL A 37 13.19 3.69 2.22
CA VAL A 37 13.97 4.27 1.12
C VAL A 37 13.00 4.44 -0.06
N ASP A 38 13.33 5.31 -1.02
CA ASP A 38 12.58 5.39 -2.28
C ASP A 38 12.61 4.04 -3.03
N SER A 39 11.61 3.80 -3.87
CA SER A 39 11.45 2.56 -4.64
C SER A 39 12.62 2.25 -5.59
N LEU A 40 13.44 3.25 -5.90
CA LEU A 40 14.59 3.15 -6.78
C LEU A 40 15.89 2.95 -5.99
N ASN A 41 15.81 2.71 -4.68
CA ASN A 41 16.94 2.49 -3.78
C ASN A 41 17.95 3.66 -3.79
N GLY A 42 17.49 4.88 -4.05
CA GLY A 42 18.35 6.06 -4.18
C GLY A 42 19.24 6.04 -5.42
N ALA A 43 18.99 5.17 -6.41
CA ALA A 43 19.78 5.09 -7.63
C ALA A 43 19.61 6.32 -8.55
N ILE A 44 18.45 6.98 -8.49
CA ILE A 44 18.10 8.12 -9.34
C ILE A 44 18.15 9.42 -8.51
N GLN A 45 19.09 10.30 -8.85
CA GLN A 45 19.34 11.55 -8.12
C GLN A 45 19.25 12.80 -9.00
N GLU A 46 19.47 12.64 -10.30
CA GLU A 46 19.39 13.70 -11.32
C GLU A 46 18.52 13.26 -12.51
N ALA A 47 18.02 14.21 -13.31
CA ALA A 47 17.16 13.89 -14.46
C ALA A 47 17.88 13.11 -15.58
N ASP A 48 19.22 13.15 -15.60
CA ASP A 48 20.05 12.37 -16.52
C ASP A 48 20.27 10.92 -16.05
N ASP A 49 19.90 10.57 -14.81
CA ASP A 49 19.89 9.19 -14.33
C ASP A 49 18.67 8.45 -14.92
N LEU A 50 18.94 7.44 -15.74
CA LEU A 50 17.93 6.65 -16.45
C LEU A 50 17.77 5.25 -15.85
N LEU A 51 16.65 4.59 -16.17
CA LEU A 51 16.30 3.27 -15.66
C LEU A 51 17.38 2.19 -15.89
N ASP A 52 18.18 2.32 -16.96
CA ASP A 52 19.30 1.40 -17.25
C ASP A 52 20.41 1.41 -16.17
N ALA A 53 20.40 2.40 -15.27
CA ALA A 53 21.30 2.49 -14.12
C ALA A 53 20.71 1.88 -12.83
N ILE A 54 19.45 1.44 -12.86
CA ILE A 54 18.72 0.94 -11.68
C ILE A 54 19.12 -0.53 -11.40
N PRO A 55 19.33 -0.91 -10.12
CA PRO A 55 19.65 -2.29 -9.75
C PRO A 55 18.58 -3.30 -10.20
N GLU A 56 18.95 -4.59 -10.28
CA GLU A 56 17.98 -5.66 -10.56
C GLU A 56 16.91 -5.79 -9.46
N GLU A 57 17.22 -5.33 -8.24
CA GLU A 57 16.31 -5.31 -7.08
C GLU A 57 15.92 -3.86 -6.76
N VAL A 58 14.62 -3.59 -6.87
CA VAL A 58 13.93 -2.32 -6.59
C VAL A 58 12.71 -2.60 -5.71
N ASN A 59 12.08 -1.57 -5.17
CA ASN A 59 10.94 -1.69 -4.27
C ASN A 59 11.28 -2.31 -2.90
N ALA A 60 12.36 -1.83 -2.27
CA ALA A 60 12.72 -2.27 -0.93
C ALA A 60 11.61 -1.94 0.08
N ALA A 61 11.06 -2.98 0.72
CA ALA A 61 10.11 -2.85 1.81
C ALA A 61 10.84 -3.03 3.16
N THR A 62 10.82 -1.99 3.99
CA THR A 62 11.39 -1.99 5.34
C THR A 62 10.65 -2.98 6.23
N GLY A 63 11.41 -3.83 6.92
CA GLY A 63 10.89 -4.97 7.66
C GLY A 63 11.72 -6.22 7.37
N PRO A 64 11.20 -7.42 7.70
CA PRO A 64 9.86 -7.68 8.24
C PRO A 64 9.77 -7.37 9.73
N ILE A 65 8.63 -6.85 10.16
CA ILE A 65 8.29 -6.59 11.55
C ILE A 65 7.32 -7.69 12.00
N ALA A 66 7.77 -8.54 12.93
CA ALA A 66 6.90 -9.52 13.56
C ALA A 66 6.09 -8.84 14.68
N VAL A 67 4.80 -9.16 14.78
CA VAL A 67 3.93 -8.69 15.87
C VAL A 67 3.60 -9.85 16.81
N ALA A 68 4.01 -9.71 18.06
CA ALA A 68 3.87 -10.76 19.07
C ALA A 68 2.39 -11.13 19.27
N GLY A 69 2.08 -12.42 19.13
CA GLY A 69 0.73 -12.95 19.30
C GLY A 69 -0.04 -13.17 18.00
N ALA A 70 0.35 -12.53 16.89
CA ALA A 70 -0.29 -12.73 15.60
C ALA A 70 -0.13 -14.18 15.11
N SER A 71 -1.25 -14.84 14.83
CA SER A 71 -1.29 -16.22 14.33
C SER A 71 -2.14 -16.34 13.07
N PRO A 72 -1.93 -17.37 12.22
CA PRO A 72 -2.73 -17.56 11.02
C PRO A 72 -4.24 -17.60 11.29
N GLY A 73 -5.00 -16.74 10.60
CA GLY A 73 -6.44 -16.56 10.78
C GLY A 73 -6.84 -15.33 11.61
N ASP A 74 -5.89 -14.70 12.31
CA ASP A 74 -6.07 -13.41 12.95
C ASP A 74 -6.03 -12.28 11.89
N VAL A 75 -6.28 -11.04 12.33
CA VAL A 75 -6.11 -9.84 11.52
C VAL A 75 -5.06 -8.94 12.15
N LEU A 76 -4.11 -8.47 11.35
CA LEU A 76 -3.19 -7.41 11.73
C LEU A 76 -3.82 -6.07 11.37
N ALA A 77 -4.01 -5.20 12.36
CA ALA A 77 -4.38 -3.80 12.16
C ALA A 77 -3.12 -2.93 12.20
N VAL A 78 -2.91 -2.15 11.15
CA VAL A 78 -1.83 -1.17 11.02
C VAL A 78 -2.46 0.21 10.98
N GLU A 79 -2.54 0.87 12.14
CA GLU A 79 -3.03 2.25 12.25
C GLU A 79 -1.89 3.18 11.82
N ILE A 80 -2.00 3.79 10.63
CA ILE A 80 -1.03 4.74 10.11
C ILE A 80 -1.38 6.10 10.71
N GLU A 81 -0.60 6.56 11.68
CA GLU A 81 -0.85 7.81 12.39
C GLU A 81 -0.41 9.03 11.57
N ASP A 82 0.75 8.92 10.90
CA ASP A 82 1.35 10.01 10.13
C ASP A 82 2.35 9.45 9.10
N VAL A 83 2.48 10.12 7.95
CA VAL A 83 3.48 9.80 6.91
C VAL A 83 4.19 11.07 6.52
N ARG A 84 5.51 11.13 6.76
CA ARG A 84 6.32 12.34 6.60
C ARG A 84 7.41 12.11 5.57
N VAL A 85 7.49 12.97 4.56
CA VAL A 85 8.60 12.91 3.59
C VAL A 85 9.95 13.11 4.29
N ALA A 86 10.94 12.30 3.93
CA ALA A 86 12.27 12.26 4.56
C ALA A 86 13.39 12.75 3.62
N GLU A 87 13.04 13.23 2.43
CA GLU A 87 13.96 13.72 1.42
C GLU A 87 13.53 15.09 0.88
N ASP A 88 14.47 15.78 0.23
CA ASP A 88 14.29 17.11 -0.37
C ASP A 88 13.78 17.06 -1.82
N ARG A 89 13.55 15.86 -2.36
CA ARG A 89 13.11 15.66 -3.74
C ARG A 89 12.42 14.31 -3.92
N GLY A 90 11.40 14.28 -4.76
CA GLY A 90 10.83 13.06 -5.33
C GLY A 90 11.38 12.75 -6.72
N ARG A 91 11.06 11.57 -7.25
CA ARG A 91 11.39 11.15 -8.62
C ARG A 91 10.15 10.63 -9.31
N VAL A 92 9.82 11.18 -10.47
CA VAL A 92 8.78 10.66 -11.36
C VAL A 92 9.47 10.12 -12.59
N LEU A 93 9.17 8.88 -12.98
CA LEU A 93 9.79 8.28 -14.15
C LEU A 93 8.84 7.42 -14.97
N THR A 94 9.28 7.16 -16.20
CA THR A 94 8.66 6.19 -17.09
C THR A 94 9.73 5.42 -17.85
N ALA A 95 9.41 4.19 -18.22
CA ALA A 95 10.30 3.26 -18.89
C ALA A 95 9.63 2.55 -20.06
N PRO A 96 10.41 2.04 -21.03
CA PRO A 96 9.85 1.21 -22.10
C PRO A 96 9.13 -0.01 -21.52
N GLY A 97 7.88 -0.22 -21.91
CA GLY A 97 7.09 -1.35 -21.41
C GLY A 97 6.50 -1.14 -20.00
N PHE A 98 6.43 0.11 -19.53
CA PHE A 98 5.89 0.46 -18.21
C PHE A 98 4.96 1.68 -18.28
N GLY A 99 3.87 1.65 -17.52
CA GLY A 99 2.84 2.67 -17.51
C GLY A 99 1.65 2.40 -18.45
N LEU A 100 0.55 3.11 -18.20
CA LEU A 100 -0.74 2.91 -18.88
C LEU A 100 -0.69 3.20 -20.39
N LEU A 101 0.13 4.16 -20.80
CA LEU A 101 0.29 4.59 -22.19
C LEU A 101 1.67 4.22 -22.78
N GLN A 102 2.29 3.16 -22.28
CA GLN A 102 3.61 2.65 -22.70
C GLN A 102 3.82 2.46 -24.22
N ASP A 103 2.74 2.30 -25.00
CA ASP A 103 2.79 2.08 -26.45
C ASP A 103 2.55 3.36 -27.27
N ASP A 104 2.32 4.51 -26.63
CA ASP A 104 2.10 5.78 -27.31
C ASP A 104 3.43 6.30 -27.90
N PRO A 105 3.55 6.41 -29.24
CA PRO A 105 4.81 6.83 -29.86
C PRO A 105 5.14 8.31 -29.64
N GLU A 106 4.23 9.11 -29.07
CA GLU A 106 4.47 10.51 -28.72
C GLU A 106 5.00 10.68 -27.27
N ILE A 107 5.10 9.59 -26.49
CA ILE A 107 5.70 9.59 -25.15
C ILE A 107 7.15 9.10 -25.23
N ASP A 108 8.07 9.92 -24.71
CA ASP A 108 9.49 9.57 -24.65
C ASP A 108 9.77 8.59 -23.50
N HIS A 109 10.43 7.47 -23.80
CA HIS A 109 10.91 6.50 -22.82
C HIS A 109 12.39 6.14 -23.08
N PRO A 110 13.20 5.93 -22.02
CA PRO A 110 12.94 6.27 -20.63
C PRO A 110 12.97 7.80 -20.40
N ALA A 111 12.27 8.27 -19.38
CA ALA A 111 12.33 9.67 -18.96
C ALA A 111 12.19 9.77 -17.43
N THR A 112 12.94 10.70 -16.83
CA THR A 112 12.96 10.98 -15.40
C THR A 112 12.71 12.46 -15.17
N ARG A 113 11.96 12.79 -14.13
CA ARG A 113 11.82 14.14 -13.57
C ARG A 113 12.09 14.10 -12.08
N ILE A 114 12.96 15.00 -11.63
CA ILE A 114 13.15 15.25 -10.21
C ILE A 114 12.15 16.32 -9.80
N THR A 115 11.42 16.09 -8.72
CA THR A 115 10.41 17.01 -8.19
C THR A 115 10.86 17.53 -6.84
N GLU A 116 11.37 18.77 -6.79
CA GLU A 116 11.91 19.35 -5.55
C GLU A 116 10.79 19.53 -4.51
N VAL A 117 11.05 19.14 -3.27
CA VAL A 117 10.16 19.39 -2.13
C VAL A 117 10.41 20.81 -1.62
N ASP A 118 9.35 21.55 -1.34
CA ASP A 118 9.48 22.89 -0.78
C ASP A 118 10.01 22.90 0.67
N ASP A 119 10.43 24.08 1.15
CA ASP A 119 11.04 24.23 2.48
C ASP A 119 10.12 23.80 3.64
N ASP A 120 8.79 23.83 3.41
CA ASP A 120 7.76 23.50 4.40
C ASP A 120 7.25 22.04 4.27
N ALA A 121 7.73 21.28 3.29
CA ALA A 121 7.30 19.93 2.93
C ALA A 121 5.78 19.81 2.65
N GLU A 122 5.19 20.84 2.04
CA GLU A 122 3.77 20.89 1.66
C GLU A 122 3.55 20.57 0.18
N THR A 123 4.54 20.82 -0.68
CA THR A 123 4.43 20.63 -2.13
C THR A 123 5.69 20.05 -2.76
N VAL A 124 5.52 19.41 -3.92
CA VAL A 124 6.60 19.12 -4.88
C VAL A 124 6.45 19.96 -6.14
N ASP A 125 7.57 20.45 -6.69
CA ASP A 125 7.59 21.18 -7.97
C ASP A 125 7.67 20.23 -9.16
N PHE A 126 6.73 20.36 -10.10
CA PHE A 126 6.83 19.76 -11.44
C PHE A 126 6.87 20.87 -12.50
N GLU A 127 8.07 21.23 -12.94
CA GLU A 127 8.29 22.24 -14.00
C GLU A 127 7.64 23.61 -13.68
N GLY A 128 7.75 24.07 -12.43
CA GLY A 128 7.14 25.32 -11.97
C GLY A 128 5.66 25.20 -11.56
N ILE A 129 5.16 23.98 -11.40
CA ILE A 129 3.79 23.68 -10.95
C ILE A 129 3.88 23.00 -9.60
N ASP A 130 3.34 23.66 -8.57
CA ASP A 130 3.25 23.09 -7.23
C ASP A 130 2.15 22.01 -7.18
N VAL A 131 2.52 20.81 -6.75
CA VAL A 131 1.62 19.69 -6.48
C VAL A 131 1.64 19.40 -4.99
N SER A 132 0.47 19.33 -4.35
CA SER A 132 0.37 19.04 -2.92
C SER A 132 1.02 17.70 -2.58
N ILE A 133 1.77 17.68 -1.49
CA ILE A 133 2.25 16.44 -0.88
C ILE A 133 1.10 15.79 -0.12
N GLU A 134 0.69 14.62 -0.61
CA GLU A 134 -0.29 13.73 -0.02
C GLU A 134 0.36 12.33 -0.03
N PRO A 135 1.21 12.01 0.96
CA PRO A 135 2.10 10.86 0.87
C PRO A 135 1.31 9.56 0.81
N VAL A 136 1.74 8.64 -0.04
CA VAL A 136 1.14 7.31 -0.19
C VAL A 136 2.20 6.26 0.12
N ILE A 137 1.83 5.23 0.87
CA ILE A 137 2.66 4.02 1.02
C ILE A 137 2.21 3.05 -0.08
N GLY A 138 3.03 2.90 -1.12
CA GLY A 138 2.70 2.07 -2.28
C GLY A 138 2.74 0.58 -1.96
N THR A 139 3.85 0.14 -1.37
CA THR A 139 4.04 -1.24 -0.94
C THR A 139 3.81 -1.38 0.56
N ILE A 140 2.80 -2.16 0.95
CA ILE A 140 2.58 -2.58 2.34
C ILE A 140 1.93 -3.96 2.35
N GLY A 141 2.48 -4.89 3.14
CA GLY A 141 1.97 -6.25 3.18
C GLY A 141 2.54 -7.11 4.30
N VAL A 142 2.01 -8.32 4.41
CA VAL A 142 2.40 -9.35 5.37
C VAL A 142 2.99 -10.56 4.65
N ALA A 143 3.63 -11.48 5.39
CA ALA A 143 4.10 -12.74 4.80
C ALA A 143 2.95 -13.54 4.17
N THR A 144 3.24 -14.27 3.09
CA THR A 144 2.28 -15.12 2.39
C THR A 144 2.14 -16.49 3.07
N ASP A 145 1.07 -17.23 2.75
CA ASP A 145 0.83 -18.59 3.27
C ASP A 145 1.59 -19.70 2.51
N GLY A 146 2.35 -19.35 1.44
CA GLY A 146 3.01 -20.34 0.60
C GLY A 146 3.97 -19.79 -0.45
N GLU A 147 3.45 -19.15 -1.50
CA GLU A 147 4.29 -18.70 -2.63
C GLU A 147 5.04 -17.41 -2.28
N THR A 148 6.31 -17.32 -2.68
CA THR A 148 7.09 -16.08 -2.60
C THR A 148 6.63 -15.14 -3.71
N VAL A 149 6.27 -13.91 -3.34
CA VAL A 149 5.75 -12.86 -4.24
C VAL A 149 6.67 -11.65 -4.15
N SER A 150 7.07 -11.10 -5.29
CA SER A 150 7.88 -9.88 -5.34
C SER A 150 7.12 -8.69 -4.73
N THR A 151 7.85 -7.80 -4.08
CA THR A 151 7.38 -6.47 -3.62
C THR A 151 6.84 -5.58 -4.73
N LEU A 152 7.06 -5.91 -6.01
CA LEU A 152 6.45 -5.22 -7.16
C LEU A 152 5.04 -5.74 -7.52
N THR A 153 4.59 -6.82 -6.89
CA THR A 153 3.31 -7.46 -7.23
C THR A 153 2.38 -7.37 -6.04
N PRO A 154 1.20 -6.74 -6.18
CA PRO A 154 0.17 -6.87 -5.16
C PRO A 154 -0.54 -8.23 -5.26
N ASP A 155 -1.04 -8.71 -4.12
CA ASP A 155 -1.89 -9.91 -4.03
C ASP A 155 -2.69 -9.90 -2.70
N ASP A 156 -3.27 -11.03 -2.31
CA ASP A 156 -4.10 -11.20 -1.11
C ASP A 156 -3.37 -10.86 0.22
N HIS A 157 -2.04 -10.73 0.20
CA HIS A 157 -1.18 -10.34 1.33
C HIS A 157 -0.88 -8.84 1.44
N GLY A 158 -1.39 -8.03 0.51
CA GLY A 158 -0.93 -6.66 0.31
C GLY A 158 0.06 -6.60 -0.83
N GLY A 159 1.27 -6.11 -0.55
CA GLY A 159 2.30 -5.91 -1.57
C GLY A 159 2.14 -4.54 -2.22
N ASN A 160 2.37 -4.44 -3.54
CA ASN A 160 2.37 -3.17 -4.26
C ASN A 160 0.96 -2.66 -4.57
N LEU A 161 0.25 -2.19 -3.55
CA LEU A 161 -1.16 -1.84 -3.65
C LEU A 161 -1.40 -0.51 -4.37
N ASP A 162 -0.43 0.42 -4.28
CA ASP A 162 -0.49 1.79 -4.81
C ASP A 162 -1.88 2.40 -4.69
N THR A 163 -2.38 2.35 -3.47
CA THR A 163 -3.71 2.81 -3.11
C THR A 163 -3.59 4.11 -2.37
N THR A 164 -4.09 5.20 -2.96
CA THR A 164 -3.99 6.58 -2.43
C THR A 164 -4.49 6.75 -1.00
N ASP A 165 -5.43 5.89 -0.55
CA ASP A 165 -5.95 5.89 0.81
C ASP A 165 -4.98 5.27 1.85
N VAL A 166 -3.87 4.62 1.44
CA VAL A 166 -2.84 4.08 2.34
C VAL A 166 -1.90 5.20 2.76
N THR A 167 -2.39 6.03 3.69
CA THR A 167 -1.73 7.25 4.17
C THR A 167 -2.07 7.52 5.64
N GLY A 168 -1.55 8.62 6.19
CA GLY A 168 -1.82 9.06 7.56
C GLY A 168 -3.32 9.24 7.83
N GLY A 169 -3.78 8.71 8.97
CA GLY A 169 -5.18 8.69 9.37
C GLY A 169 -5.95 7.45 8.94
N THR A 170 -5.36 6.56 8.13
CA THR A 170 -5.98 5.29 7.70
C THR A 170 -5.49 4.13 8.55
N THR A 171 -6.39 3.19 8.86
CA THR A 171 -5.99 1.87 9.36
C THR A 171 -6.09 0.84 8.24
N VAL A 172 -5.01 0.08 8.02
CA VAL A 172 -4.98 -1.03 7.07
C VAL A 172 -5.09 -2.35 7.84
N TYR A 173 -5.97 -3.23 7.39
CA TYR A 173 -6.19 -4.54 8.00
C TYR A 173 -5.72 -5.63 7.05
N PHE A 174 -4.84 -6.49 7.53
CA PHE A 174 -4.31 -7.62 6.77
C PHE A 174 -4.75 -8.95 7.39
N PRO A 175 -5.20 -9.93 6.57
CA PRO A 175 -5.28 -11.31 7.04
C PRO A 175 -3.90 -11.82 7.43
N VAL A 176 -3.77 -12.41 8.62
CA VAL A 176 -2.51 -13.03 9.05
C VAL A 176 -2.41 -14.42 8.47
N PHE A 177 -1.34 -14.67 7.70
CA PHE A 177 -1.05 -15.96 7.07
C PHE A 177 0.03 -16.77 7.79
N GLN A 178 0.93 -16.10 8.52
CA GLN A 178 2.07 -16.68 9.23
C GLN A 178 2.17 -16.13 10.65
N GLU A 179 2.85 -16.87 11.53
CA GLU A 179 3.14 -16.39 12.89
C GLU A 179 3.89 -15.05 12.84
N GLY A 180 3.45 -14.09 13.66
CA GLY A 180 4.02 -12.75 13.70
C GLY A 180 3.56 -11.83 12.57
N ALA A 181 2.75 -12.30 11.61
CA ALA A 181 2.33 -11.59 10.38
C ALA A 181 3.47 -11.17 9.43
N MET A 182 4.62 -10.71 9.94
CA MET A 182 5.80 -10.27 9.18
C MET A 182 5.48 -9.08 8.25
N LEU A 183 5.04 -7.98 8.85
CA LEU A 183 4.72 -6.73 8.14
C LEU A 183 5.97 -6.14 7.49
N ALA A 184 5.90 -5.75 6.23
CA ALA A 184 6.89 -4.88 5.61
C ALA A 184 6.22 -3.79 4.79
N LEU A 185 6.85 -2.62 4.71
CA LEU A 185 6.34 -1.49 3.93
C LEU A 185 7.45 -0.64 3.33
N GLY A 186 7.19 -0.01 2.19
CA GLY A 186 8.16 0.78 1.44
C GLY A 186 7.48 1.51 0.29
N ASP A 187 8.29 1.91 -0.70
CA ASP A 187 7.77 2.42 -1.97
C ASP A 187 6.79 3.59 -1.78
N ALA A 188 7.26 4.60 -1.07
CA ALA A 188 6.42 5.74 -0.77
C ALA A 188 6.49 6.79 -1.87
N LYS A 189 5.36 7.44 -2.09
CA LYS A 189 5.20 8.54 -3.05
C LYS A 189 4.86 9.81 -2.29
N ALA A 190 5.51 10.93 -2.59
CA ALA A 190 5.14 12.25 -2.06
C ALA A 190 3.77 12.69 -2.57
N ALA A 191 3.47 12.35 -3.83
CA ALA A 191 2.20 12.59 -4.49
C ALA A 191 1.96 11.50 -5.53
N MET A 192 0.74 10.95 -5.54
CA MET A 192 0.28 9.95 -6.50
C MET A 192 -1.23 10.08 -6.66
N ALA A 193 -1.73 9.84 -7.88
CA ALA A 193 -3.15 9.81 -8.16
C ALA A 193 -3.61 8.39 -8.51
N ASP A 194 -4.89 8.11 -8.27
CA ASP A 194 -5.53 6.86 -8.68
C ASP A 194 -5.23 6.52 -10.15
N GLY A 195 -4.66 5.33 -10.36
CA GLY A 195 -4.25 4.79 -11.65
C GLY A 195 -2.75 4.82 -11.90
N GLU A 196 -1.97 5.63 -11.18
CA GLU A 196 -0.51 5.71 -11.28
C GLU A 196 0.01 5.71 -12.73
N MET A 197 -0.56 6.61 -13.55
CA MET A 197 -0.65 6.39 -15.00
C MET A 197 0.69 6.20 -15.72
N CYS A 198 1.76 6.84 -15.26
CA CYS A 198 3.07 6.74 -15.91
C CYS A 198 3.93 5.57 -15.41
N GLY A 199 3.42 4.83 -14.43
CA GLY A 199 4.10 3.74 -13.74
C GLY A 199 4.66 4.14 -12.37
N THR A 200 4.82 5.43 -12.09
CA THR A 200 5.31 5.91 -10.79
C THR A 200 4.50 7.11 -10.30
N GLY A 201 4.57 7.35 -8.99
CA GLY A 201 4.28 8.66 -8.42
C GLY A 201 5.55 9.51 -8.29
N ALA A 202 5.51 10.47 -7.37
CA ALA A 202 6.73 11.17 -6.94
C ALA A 202 7.47 10.34 -5.89
N GLU A 203 8.25 9.34 -6.33
CA GLU A 203 8.96 8.37 -5.50
C GLU A 203 9.89 9.04 -4.49
N ILE A 204 9.74 8.72 -3.19
CA ILE A 204 10.47 9.38 -2.10
C ILE A 204 10.59 8.49 -0.86
N ALA A 205 11.65 8.66 -0.07
CA ALA A 205 11.72 8.09 1.26
C ALA A 205 10.80 8.82 2.25
N VAL A 206 10.21 8.09 3.19
CA VAL A 206 9.32 8.62 4.23
C VAL A 206 9.65 8.04 5.60
N GLU A 207 9.18 8.73 6.65
CA GLU A 207 9.00 8.19 8.00
C GLU A 207 7.50 7.93 8.23
N VAL A 208 7.15 6.69 8.56
CA VAL A 208 5.77 6.27 8.86
C VAL A 208 5.62 6.05 10.35
N ASP A 209 4.77 6.83 11.01
CA ASP A 209 4.35 6.52 12.38
C ASP A 209 3.16 5.57 12.33
N ALA A 210 3.30 4.37 12.90
CA ALA A 210 2.26 3.36 12.88
C ALA A 210 2.11 2.64 14.22
N THR A 211 0.87 2.29 14.58
CA THR A 211 0.57 1.38 15.69
C THR A 211 0.11 0.03 15.15
N LEU A 212 0.74 -1.04 15.64
CA LEU A 212 0.49 -2.41 15.18
C LEU A 212 -0.31 -3.19 16.22
N SER A 213 -1.48 -3.72 15.86
CA SER A 213 -2.35 -4.47 16.76
C SER A 213 -2.86 -5.76 16.16
N VAL A 214 -3.03 -6.78 17.00
CA VAL A 214 -3.56 -8.09 16.60
C VAL A 214 -5.03 -8.20 17.00
N ILE A 215 -5.86 -8.62 16.07
CA ILE A 215 -7.27 -8.90 16.29
C ILE A 215 -7.48 -10.41 16.16
N GLU A 216 -7.69 -11.04 17.32
CA GLU A 216 -7.95 -12.47 17.45
C GLU A 216 -9.44 -12.80 17.20
N ASP A 217 -9.72 -13.93 16.57
CA ASP A 217 -11.09 -14.46 16.33
C ASP A 217 -12.05 -13.42 15.70
N PRO A 218 -11.68 -12.79 14.56
CA PRO A 218 -12.51 -11.78 13.91
C PRO A 218 -13.87 -12.38 13.50
N ALA A 219 -14.95 -11.62 13.69
CA ALA A 219 -16.28 -12.13 13.37
C ALA A 219 -16.50 -12.32 11.85
N VAL A 220 -15.66 -11.69 11.02
CA VAL A 220 -15.54 -11.91 9.58
C VAL A 220 -14.05 -11.99 9.21
N SER A 221 -13.51 -13.15 8.89
CA SER A 221 -12.10 -13.22 8.45
C SER A 221 -11.95 -12.57 7.07
N PRO A 222 -11.18 -11.48 6.91
CA PRO A 222 -10.90 -10.92 5.59
C PRO A 222 -10.04 -11.91 4.79
N ALA A 223 -10.25 -11.99 3.48
CA ALA A 223 -9.38 -12.76 2.58
C ALA A 223 -8.24 -11.92 2.00
N ARG A 224 -8.38 -10.59 2.07
CA ARG A 224 -7.53 -9.58 1.42
C ARG A 224 -7.42 -8.33 2.29
N PRO A 225 -6.52 -7.40 1.98
CA PRO A 225 -6.45 -6.14 2.69
C PRO A 225 -7.76 -5.34 2.60
N LEU A 226 -8.06 -4.61 3.67
CA LEU A 226 -9.09 -3.57 3.65
C LEU A 226 -8.66 -2.37 4.48
N LEU A 227 -9.27 -1.24 4.23
CA LEU A 227 -8.92 0.06 4.77
C LEU A 227 -10.10 0.61 5.58
N ASP A 228 -9.80 1.27 6.69
CA ASP A 228 -10.71 2.19 7.38
C ASP A 228 -10.10 3.59 7.34
N THR A 229 -10.70 4.47 6.54
CA THR A 229 -10.27 5.88 6.39
C THR A 229 -10.94 6.80 7.43
N GLY A 230 -11.72 6.22 8.36
CA GLY A 230 -12.55 6.93 9.33
C GLY A 230 -13.90 7.39 8.78
N ASP A 231 -13.98 7.74 7.49
CA ASP A 231 -15.22 8.10 6.80
C ASP A 231 -15.78 6.96 5.94
N ALA A 232 -14.95 6.03 5.48
CA ALA A 232 -15.36 4.85 4.72
C ALA A 232 -14.53 3.61 5.06
N VAL A 233 -15.16 2.44 4.87
CA VAL A 233 -14.48 1.15 4.83
C VAL A 233 -14.27 0.76 3.37
N LYS A 234 -13.05 0.40 2.99
CA LYS A 234 -12.71 0.06 1.60
C LYS A 234 -12.05 -1.31 1.52
N THR A 235 -12.70 -2.28 0.88
CA THR A 235 -12.05 -3.56 0.56
C THR A 235 -11.15 -3.40 -0.65
N VAL A 236 -9.94 -3.93 -0.59
CA VAL A 236 -8.91 -3.80 -1.65
C VAL A 236 -8.65 -5.17 -2.25
N ALA A 237 -8.57 -5.25 -3.58
CA ALA A 237 -8.22 -6.48 -4.25
C ALA A 237 -7.41 -6.22 -5.51
N SER A 238 -6.52 -7.16 -5.79
CA SER A 238 -5.65 -7.16 -6.96
C SER A 238 -5.90 -8.39 -7.81
N ALA A 239 -5.76 -8.24 -9.12
CA ALA A 239 -5.94 -9.32 -10.08
C ALA A 239 -5.27 -9.01 -11.42
N GLU A 240 -5.20 -9.99 -12.30
CA GLU A 240 -4.69 -9.81 -13.67
C GLU A 240 -5.47 -8.79 -14.51
N THR A 241 -6.76 -8.55 -14.18
CA THR A 241 -7.59 -7.56 -14.89
C THR A 241 -8.42 -6.73 -13.93
N MET A 242 -8.77 -5.51 -14.36
CA MET A 242 -9.57 -4.58 -13.57
C MET A 242 -10.95 -5.15 -13.26
N GLU A 243 -11.56 -5.85 -14.22
CA GLU A 243 -12.84 -6.54 -14.01
C GLU A 243 -12.76 -7.58 -12.89
N ALA A 244 -11.68 -8.37 -12.84
CA ALA A 244 -11.49 -9.35 -11.78
C ALA A 244 -11.23 -8.67 -10.42
N ALA A 245 -10.40 -7.62 -10.40
CA ALA A 245 -10.09 -6.88 -9.18
C ALA A 245 -11.35 -6.25 -8.55
N VAL A 246 -12.20 -5.59 -9.35
CA VAL A 246 -13.46 -5.00 -8.83
C VAL A 246 -14.49 -6.04 -8.41
N GLU A 247 -14.52 -7.21 -9.07
CA GLU A 247 -15.37 -8.33 -8.67
C GLU A 247 -14.97 -8.86 -7.29
N LEU A 248 -13.67 -9.05 -7.05
CA LEU A 248 -13.12 -9.50 -5.76
C LEU A 248 -13.35 -8.46 -4.67
N ALA A 249 -12.97 -7.20 -4.90
CA ALA A 249 -13.17 -6.12 -3.93
C ALA A 249 -14.64 -5.99 -3.50
N ASN A 250 -15.58 -6.06 -4.46
CA ASN A 250 -17.00 -6.05 -4.10
C ASN A 250 -17.46 -7.34 -3.41
N ALA A 251 -16.96 -8.52 -3.79
CA ALA A 251 -17.30 -9.78 -3.15
C ALA A 251 -16.92 -9.78 -1.65
N ASP A 252 -15.73 -9.27 -1.33
CA ASP A 252 -15.25 -9.15 0.05
C ASP A 252 -16.11 -8.14 0.85
N MET A 253 -16.52 -7.03 0.22
CA MET A 253 -17.43 -6.06 0.84
C MET A 253 -18.80 -6.67 1.18
N LEU A 254 -19.28 -7.63 0.37
CA LEU A 254 -20.56 -8.29 0.65
C LEU A 254 -20.53 -9.08 1.95
N ASP A 255 -19.39 -9.64 2.34
CA ASP A 255 -19.27 -10.42 3.56
C ASP A 255 -19.38 -9.50 4.79
N LEU A 256 -18.75 -8.33 4.73
CA LEU A 256 -18.87 -7.28 5.76
C LEU A 256 -20.31 -6.75 5.88
N LEU A 257 -20.93 -6.41 4.75
CA LEU A 257 -22.32 -5.93 4.71
C LEU A 257 -23.31 -6.99 5.20
N SER A 258 -23.10 -8.25 4.81
CA SER A 258 -23.93 -9.38 5.26
C SER A 258 -23.85 -9.53 6.78
N HIS A 259 -22.65 -9.47 7.34
CA HIS A 259 -22.45 -9.55 8.78
C HIS A 259 -23.08 -8.38 9.53
N HIS A 260 -22.77 -7.14 9.13
CA HIS A 260 -23.21 -5.93 9.83
C HIS A 260 -24.74 -5.80 9.88
N HIS A 261 -25.42 -6.05 8.75
CA HIS A 261 -26.87 -5.87 8.63
C HIS A 261 -27.68 -7.16 8.89
N GLY A 262 -27.01 -8.31 9.03
CA GLY A 262 -27.68 -9.63 9.04
C GLY A 262 -28.34 -9.97 7.71
N PHE A 263 -27.85 -9.40 6.60
CA PHE A 263 -28.36 -9.62 5.26
C PHE A 263 -27.99 -11.00 4.73
N SER A 264 -28.87 -11.53 3.87
CA SER A 264 -28.43 -12.57 2.93
C SER A 264 -27.42 -11.99 1.94
N ARG A 265 -26.56 -12.84 1.35
CA ARG A 265 -25.60 -12.39 0.32
C ARG A 265 -26.27 -11.61 -0.83
N THR A 266 -27.48 -12.00 -1.23
CA THR A 266 -28.26 -11.29 -2.25
C THR A 266 -28.68 -9.90 -1.79
N GLU A 267 -29.14 -9.75 -0.55
CA GLU A 267 -29.50 -8.42 0.00
C GLU A 267 -28.27 -7.53 0.16
N ALA A 268 -27.15 -8.08 0.64
CA ALA A 268 -25.87 -7.37 0.67
C ALA A 268 -25.44 -6.91 -0.71
N TYR A 269 -25.58 -7.75 -1.75
CA TYR A 269 -25.27 -7.37 -3.13
C TYR A 269 -26.18 -6.27 -3.69
N LEU A 270 -27.48 -6.36 -3.42
CA LEU A 270 -28.42 -5.30 -3.81
C LEU A 270 -28.11 -3.99 -3.08
N PHE A 271 -27.75 -4.06 -1.80
CA PHE A 271 -27.42 -2.90 -1.00
C PHE A 271 -26.07 -2.29 -1.41
N SER A 272 -25.05 -3.10 -1.70
CA SER A 272 -23.75 -2.62 -2.14
C SER A 272 -23.86 -1.82 -3.45
N SER A 273 -24.80 -2.17 -4.34
CA SER A 273 -25.08 -1.35 -5.53
C SER A 273 -25.66 0.05 -5.24
N LEU A 274 -26.13 0.31 -4.02
CA LEU A 274 -26.68 1.60 -3.61
C LEU A 274 -25.66 2.46 -2.86
N VAL A 275 -24.73 1.83 -2.14
CA VAL A 275 -23.82 2.52 -1.20
C VAL A 275 -22.33 2.30 -1.47
N GLY A 276 -21.99 1.30 -2.28
CA GLY A 276 -20.62 0.99 -2.67
C GLY A 276 -20.16 1.85 -3.84
N GLY A 277 -18.90 2.27 -3.79
CA GLY A 277 -18.19 2.98 -4.85
C GLY A 277 -16.93 2.24 -5.24
N LEU A 278 -16.89 1.71 -6.46
CA LEU A 278 -15.67 1.14 -7.02
C LEU A 278 -14.70 2.25 -7.42
N GLU A 279 -13.46 2.14 -6.96
CA GLU A 279 -12.36 3.09 -7.15
C GLU A 279 -11.14 2.32 -7.67
N VAL A 280 -10.30 2.98 -8.48
CA VAL A 280 -9.07 2.41 -9.05
C VAL A 280 -7.90 2.79 -8.16
N SER A 281 -7.04 1.84 -7.79
CA SER A 281 -5.79 2.14 -7.11
C SER A 281 -4.66 2.34 -8.11
N GLN A 282 -4.24 1.28 -8.82
CA GLN A 282 -3.30 1.36 -9.95
C GLN A 282 -3.68 0.42 -11.10
N VAL A 283 -3.09 0.66 -12.27
CA VAL A 283 -3.27 -0.15 -13.50
C VAL A 283 -1.96 -0.50 -14.22
N VAL A 284 -0.83 -0.42 -13.54
CA VAL A 284 0.52 -0.42 -14.16
C VAL A 284 1.44 -1.56 -13.71
N ASP A 285 1.06 -2.25 -12.63
CA ASP A 285 1.81 -3.36 -12.05
C ASP A 285 1.51 -4.72 -12.71
N PRO A 286 2.22 -5.80 -12.32
CA PRO A 286 1.92 -7.16 -12.79
C PRO A 286 0.47 -7.60 -12.53
N GLN A 287 -0.17 -7.07 -11.49
CA GLN A 287 -1.60 -7.15 -11.23
C GLN A 287 -2.15 -5.75 -11.03
N VAL A 288 -3.36 -5.47 -11.52
CA VAL A 288 -4.03 -4.20 -11.26
C VAL A 288 -4.76 -4.24 -9.93
N THR A 289 -4.89 -3.10 -9.27
CA THR A 289 -5.52 -3.00 -7.94
C THR A 289 -6.74 -2.08 -7.96
N ALA A 290 -7.82 -2.53 -7.35
CA ALA A 290 -9.05 -1.78 -7.19
C ALA A 290 -9.57 -1.87 -5.75
N ARG A 291 -10.43 -0.92 -5.39
CA ARG A 291 -11.09 -0.92 -4.08
C ARG A 291 -12.57 -0.61 -4.18
N ASN A 292 -13.34 -1.07 -3.20
CA ASN A 292 -14.77 -0.77 -3.08
C ASN A 292 -15.04 -0.04 -1.77
N ALA A 293 -15.37 1.25 -1.85
CA ALA A 293 -15.62 2.10 -0.70
C ALA A 293 -17.10 2.07 -0.29
N VAL A 294 -17.37 1.83 0.99
CA VAL A 294 -18.69 1.99 1.62
C VAL A 294 -18.58 3.00 2.75
N PRO A 295 -19.38 4.07 2.76
CA PRO A 295 -19.38 5.05 3.86
C PRO A 295 -19.61 4.40 5.22
N SER A 296 -18.87 4.84 6.23
CA SER A 296 -18.90 4.34 7.60
C SER A 296 -20.28 4.41 8.28
N GLU A 297 -21.17 5.30 7.81
CA GLU A 297 -22.56 5.35 8.28
C GLU A 297 -23.38 4.11 7.87
N HIS A 298 -22.90 3.32 6.92
CA HIS A 298 -23.53 2.09 6.41
C HIS A 298 -22.79 0.82 6.81
N LEU A 299 -21.58 0.92 7.36
CA LEU A 299 -20.77 -0.22 7.73
C LEU A 299 -19.78 0.16 8.84
N SER A 300 -19.74 -0.66 9.89
CA SER A 300 -18.65 -0.66 10.88
C SER A 300 -17.90 -1.98 10.78
N LEU A 301 -16.58 -1.95 10.99
CA LEU A 301 -15.78 -3.18 10.99
C LEU A 301 -16.16 -4.10 12.16
N PRO A 302 -16.23 -5.42 11.94
CA PRO A 302 -16.64 -6.40 12.95
C PRO A 302 -15.45 -7.03 13.67
N PHE A 303 -14.39 -6.24 13.87
CA PHE A 303 -13.14 -6.61 14.53
C PHE A 303 -13.00 -5.85 15.85
#